data_AF-A0A1S2T091-F1
#
_entry.id   AF-A0A1S2T091-F1
#
_cell.length_a   1.000
_cell.length_b   1.000
_cell.length_c   1.000
_cell.angle_alpha   90.00
_cell.angle_beta   90.00
_cell.angle_gamma   90.00
#
_symmetry.space_group_name_H-M   'P 1'
#
loop_
_entity.id
_entity.type
_entity.pdbx_description
1 polymer ?
#
loop_
_entity_poly.entity_id
_entity_poly.type
_entity_poly.pdbx_seq_one_letter_code
_entity_poly.pdbx_strand_id
1 'polypeptide(L)' 'MDFLEFLMAPIIIFLVIVAPIWLILHYKSKRNASQGISEEERSQLNQMSERVEKMRERVQTLERILDADSPSWREHK' A
#
# COMPACT_ATOMS: atom_id res chain seq x y z
N MET A 1 5.23 22.49 -51.05
CA MET A 1 4.80 21.80 -49.82
C MET A 1 3.73 20.82 -50.24
N ASP A 2 4.07 19.54 -50.27
CA ASP A 2 3.15 18.51 -50.71
C ASP A 2 1.99 18.37 -49.71
N PHE A 3 0.78 18.04 -50.18
CA PHE A 3 -0.41 17.90 -49.32
C PHE A 3 -0.18 16.91 -48.15
N LEU A 4 0.63 15.87 -48.38
CA LEU A 4 1.05 14.91 -47.36
C LEU A 4 1.88 15.57 -46.25
N GLU A 5 2.69 16.57 -46.58
CA GLU A 5 3.55 17.31 -45.65
C GLU A 5 2.70 18.13 -44.65
N PHE A 6 1.61 18.73 -45.13
CA PHE A 6 0.63 19.45 -44.31
C PHE A 6 -0.11 18.52 -43.33
N LEU A 7 -0.39 17.28 -43.73
CA LEU A 7 -1.03 16.28 -42.87
C LEU A 7 -0.05 15.66 -41.87
N MET A 8 1.22 15.45 -42.26
CA MET A 8 2.23 14.79 -41.43
C MET A 8 2.77 15.70 -40.32
N ALA A 9 2.92 17.00 -40.57
CA ALA A 9 3.42 17.95 -39.57
C ALA A 9 2.65 17.93 -38.23
N PRO A 10 1.31 18.03 -38.19
CA PRO A 10 0.57 17.96 -36.92
C PRO A 10 0.63 16.57 -36.27
N ILE A 11 0.71 15.49 -37.05
CA ILE A 11 0.84 14.12 -36.53
C ILE A 11 2.18 13.96 -35.80
N ILE A 12 3.28 14.46 -36.37
CA ILE A 12 4.60 14.39 -35.76
C ILE A 12 4.62 15.18 -34.45
N ILE A 13 4.08 16.40 -34.43
CA ILE A 13 3.98 17.22 -33.21
C ILE A 13 3.16 16.50 -32.14
N PHE A 14 2.04 15.90 -32.52
CA PHE A 14 1.21 15.11 -31.61
C PHE A 14 2.00 13.94 -31.01
N LEU A 15 2.73 13.18 -31.82
CA LEU A 15 3.55 12.06 -31.34
C LEU A 15 4.68 12.53 -30.42
N VAL A 16 5.33 13.65 -30.73
CA VAL A 16 6.43 14.20 -29.91
C VAL A 16 5.94 14.66 -28.54
N ILE A 17 4.67 15.04 -28.37
CA ILE A 17 4.13 15.43 -27.07
C ILE A 17 3.46 14.24 -26.36
N VAL A 18 2.57 13.54 -27.06
CA VAL A 18 1.74 12.49 -26.46
C VAL A 18 2.55 11.24 -26.17
N ALA A 19 3.49 10.84 -27.02
CA ALA A 19 4.27 9.63 -26.77
C ALA A 19 5.18 9.75 -25.53
N PRO A 20 5.90 10.87 -25.29
CA PRO A 20 6.65 11.05 -24.04
C PRO A 20 5.77 11.12 -22.80
N ILE A 21 4.61 11.80 -22.86
CA ILE A 21 3.66 11.83 -21.74
C ILE A 21 3.16 10.42 -21.42
N TRP A 22 2.78 9.65 -22.45
CA TRP A 22 2.35 8.27 -22.29
C TRP A 22 3.45 7.38 -21.71
N LEU A 23 4.69 7.55 -22.17
CA LEU A 23 5.86 6.86 -21.64
C LEU A 23 6.01 7.15 -20.13
N ILE A 24 6.02 8.43 -19.74
CA ILE A 24 6.12 8.83 -18.33
C ILE A 24 5.00 8.19 -17.51
N LEU A 25 3.74 8.23 -17.98
CA LEU A 25 2.61 7.62 -17.30
C LEU A 25 2.73 6.09 -17.19
N HIS A 26 3.16 5.42 -18.26
CA HIS A 26 3.34 3.97 -18.30
C HIS A 26 4.41 3.52 -17.31
N TYR A 27 5.58 4.16 -17.31
CA TYR A 27 6.67 3.82 -16.39
C TYR A 27 6.38 4.23 -14.95
N LYS A 28 5.68 5.36 -14.72
CA LYS A 28 5.27 5.77 -13.37
C LYS A 28 4.20 4.83 -12.80
N SER A 29 3.21 4.43 -13.58
CA SER A 29 2.20 3.45 -13.18
C SER A 29 2.83 2.09 -12.86
N LYS A 30 3.74 1.61 -13.72
CA LYS A 30 4.48 0.37 -13.48
C LYS A 30 5.37 0.47 -12.24
N ARG A 31 6.04 1.61 -12.03
CA ARG A 31 6.86 1.86 -10.82
C ARG A 31 6.02 1.86 -9.56
N ASN A 32 4.86 2.50 -9.56
CA ASN A 32 3.96 2.50 -8.40
C ASN A 32 3.37 1.11 -8.12
N ALA A 33 3.11 0.32 -9.16
CA ALA A 33 2.62 -1.05 -9.02
C ALA A 33 3.73 -2.05 -8.61
N SER A 34 4.99 -1.79 -8.97
CA SER A 34 6.15 -2.63 -8.63
C SER A 34 6.87 -2.19 -7.35
N GLN A 35 6.61 -0.98 -6.87
CA GLN A 35 6.99 -0.57 -5.53
C GLN A 35 6.09 -1.36 -4.57
N GLY A 36 6.59 -2.50 -4.11
CA GLY A 36 5.98 -3.21 -2.99
C GLY A 36 5.94 -2.34 -1.74
N ILE A 37 5.62 -2.95 -0.59
CA ILE A 37 5.51 -2.25 0.70
C ILE A 37 6.73 -1.34 0.92
N SER A 38 6.47 -0.03 0.97
CA SER A 38 7.48 1.00 1.24
C SER A 38 8.13 0.78 2.61
N GLU A 39 9.30 1.37 2.83
CA GLU A 39 9.99 1.28 4.12
C GLU A 39 9.15 1.85 5.28
N GLU A 40 8.36 2.90 5.00
CA GLU A 40 7.40 3.47 5.95
C GLU A 40 6.27 2.49 6.27
N GLU A 41 5.63 1.89 5.27
CA GLU A 41 4.59 0.89 5.48
C GLU A 41 5.13 -0.35 6.22
N ARG A 42 6.38 -0.77 5.95
CA ARG A 42 7.06 -1.83 6.70
C ARG A 42 7.23 -1.47 8.18
N SER A 43 7.66 -0.24 8.47
CA SER A 43 7.78 0.26 9.84
C SER A 43 6.43 0.27 10.56
N GLN A 44 5.36 0.70 9.89
CA GLN A 44 4.01 0.69 10.46
C GLN A 44 3.52 -0.73 10.75
N LEU A 45 3.76 -1.69 9.84
CA LEU A 45 3.42 -3.10 10.05
C LEU A 45 4.17 -3.72 11.23
N ASN A 46 5.46 -3.41 11.38
CA ASN A 46 6.26 -3.86 12.51
C ASN A 46 5.73 -3.30 13.84
N GLN A 47 5.40 -2.00 13.88
CA GLN A 47 4.81 -1.38 15.07
C GLN A 47 3.45 -1.98 15.41
N MET A 48 2.63 -2.30 14.40
CA MET A 48 1.33 -2.94 14.62
C MET A 48 1.50 -4.36 15.17
N SER A 49 2.46 -5.13 14.65
CA SER A 49 2.79 -6.46 15.16
C SER A 49 3.25 -6.42 16.61
N GLU A 50 4.11 -5.47 16.96
CA GLU A 50 4.56 -5.27 18.34
C GLU A 50 3.40 -4.90 19.29
N ARG A 51 2.45 -4.07 18.83
CA ARG A 51 1.25 -3.73 19.61
C ARG A 51 0.35 -4.94 19.84
N VAL A 52 0.16 -5.77 18.82
CA VAL A 52 -0.62 -7.01 18.94
C VAL A 52 0.01 -7.94 19.97
N GLU A 53 1.33 -8.08 19.95
CA GLU A 53 2.03 -8.94 20.91
C GLU A 53 1.87 -8.44 22.35
N LYS A 54 2.05 -7.14 22.58
CA LYS A 54 1.80 -6.51 23.89
C LYS A 54 0.34 -6.68 24.33
N MET A 55 -0.61 -6.57 23.41
CA MET A 55 -2.02 -6.77 23.72
C MET A 55 -2.31 -8.23 24.13
N ARG A 56 -1.69 -9.20 23.45
CA ARG A 56 -1.80 -10.63 23.76
C ARG A 56 -1.30 -10.95 25.17
N GLU A 57 -0.12 -10.43 25.55
CA GLU A 57 0.44 -10.59 26.89
C GLU A 57 -0.47 -9.99 27.97
N ARG A 58 -1.03 -8.81 27.71
CA ARG A 58 -1.97 -8.16 28.62
C ARG A 58 -3.26 -8.97 28.77
N VAL A 59 -3.84 -9.48 27.69
CA VAL A 59 -5.02 -10.33 27.75
C VAL A 59 -4.73 -11.58 28.57
N GLN A 60 -3.60 -12.26 28.34
CA GLN A 60 -3.22 -13.43 29.14
C GLN A 60 -3.04 -13.09 30.63
N THR A 61 -2.51 -11.90 30.93
CA THR A 61 -2.39 -11.42 32.31
C THR A 61 -3.76 -11.18 32.93
N LEU A 62 -4.68 -10.54 32.21
CA LEU A 62 -6.06 -10.32 32.66
C LEU A 62 -6.80 -11.65 32.87
N GLU A 63 -6.64 -12.60 31.96
CA GLU A 63 -7.22 -13.94 32.11
C GLU A 63 -6.70 -14.63 33.37
N ARG A 64 -5.39 -14.54 33.65
CA ARG A 64 -4.80 -15.10 34.89
C ARG A 64 -5.36 -14.46 36.16
N ILE A 65 -5.53 -13.14 36.16
CA ILE A 65 -6.12 -12.42 37.30
C ILE A 65 -7.57 -12.86 37.47
N LEU A 66 -8.33 -12.93 36.37
CA LEU A 66 -9.74 -13.27 36.39
C LEU A 66 -9.98 -14.75 36.79
N ASP A 67 -9.09 -15.65 36.38
CA ASP A 67 -9.07 -17.05 36.81
C ASP A 67 -8.80 -17.18 38.33
N ALA A 68 -8.05 -16.25 38.94
CA ALA A 68 -7.80 -16.22 40.39
C ALA A 68 -8.94 -15.56 41.18
N ASP A 69 -9.47 -14.45 40.69
CA ASP A 69 -10.44 -13.61 41.42
C ASP A 69 -11.91 -14.02 41.18
N SER A 70 -12.22 -14.69 40.08
CA SER A 70 -13.60 -15.13 39.76
C SER A 70 -13.63 -16.42 38.92
N PRO A 71 -13.30 -17.60 39.50
CA PRO A 71 -13.05 -18.84 38.77
C PRO A 71 -14.17 -19.30 37.79
N SER A 72 -15.43 -18.90 37.99
CA SER A 72 -16.58 -19.23 37.14
C SER A 72 -16.87 -18.19 36.03
N TRP A 73 -16.01 -17.20 35.84
CA TRP A 73 -16.21 -16.14 34.84
C TRP A 73 -16.34 -16.68 33.40
N ARG A 74 -15.67 -17.80 33.11
CA ARG A 74 -15.70 -18.46 31.80
C ARG A 74 -17.02 -19.17 31.52
N GLU A 75 -17.83 -19.45 32.54
CA GLU A 75 -19.14 -20.09 32.42
C GLU A 75 -20.24 -19.11 31.96
N HIS A 76 -19.96 -17.80 32.02
CA HIS A 76 -20.86 -16.72 31.62
C HIS A 76 -20.59 -16.21 30.18
N LYS A 77 -19.84 -16.96 29.38
CA LYS A 77 -19.55 -16.66 27.96
C LYS A 77 -20.66 -17.19 27.04
#